data_AF-E6XJN1-F1
#
_entry.id   AF-E6XJN1-F1
#
_cell.length_a   1.000
_cell.length_b   1.000
_cell.length_c   1.000
_cell.angle_alpha   90.00
_cell.angle_beta   90.00
_cell.angle_gamma   90.00
#
_symmetry.space_group_name_H-M   'P 1'
#
loop_
_entity.id
_entity.type
_entity.pdbx_description
1 polymer ?
#
loop_
_entity_poly.entity_id
_entity_poly.type
_entity_poly.pdbx_seq_one_letter_code
_entity_poly.pdbx_strand_id
1 'polypeptide(L)'
;MFEEFFNHGSVLSVLLMVYAGNVMMEALRRDRLDPHGINSPMIIKHPVSALFMFASIPCAIWPAVYIGLYSGWVAGVVSWVVLQLAGALTTIALGIRGPLLGFHFIAGCMAYPIGYYLSFTALPV
;
A
#
# COMPACT_ATOMS: atom_id res chain seq x y z
N MET A 1 -17.22 -10.99 -12.49
CA MET A 1 -15.74 -11.13 -12.52
C MET A 1 -15.18 -11.19 -11.11
N PHE A 2 -15.43 -10.20 -10.25
CA PHE A 2 -14.84 -10.15 -8.89
C PHE A 2 -15.63 -10.90 -7.79
N GLU A 3 -16.68 -11.64 -8.15
CA GLU A 3 -17.61 -12.24 -7.17
C GLU A 3 -16.91 -13.24 -6.25
N GLU A 4 -16.09 -14.14 -6.80
CA GLU A 4 -15.32 -15.09 -6.00
C GLU A 4 -14.34 -14.38 -5.05
N PHE A 5 -13.71 -13.28 -5.50
CA PHE A 5 -12.85 -12.48 -4.63
C PHE A 5 -13.64 -11.81 -3.49
N PHE A 6 -14.82 -11.26 -3.75
CA PHE A 6 -15.63 -10.64 -2.71
C PHE A 6 -16.19 -11.63 -1.71
N ASN A 7 -16.44 -12.86 -2.13
CA ASN A 7 -16.99 -13.92 -1.27
C ASN A 7 -15.91 -14.62 -0.43
N HIS A 8 -14.70 -14.79 -0.98
CA HIS A 8 -13.66 -15.63 -0.36
C HIS A 8 -12.36 -14.90 -0.06
N GLY A 9 -12.07 -13.81 -0.78
CA GLY A 9 -10.87 -13.02 -0.59
C GLY A 9 -11.01 -11.97 0.52
N SER A 10 -9.87 -11.51 1.03
CA SER A 10 -9.83 -10.43 2.02
C SER A 10 -9.73 -9.07 1.34
N VAL A 11 -10.88 -8.38 1.18
CA VAL A 11 -10.92 -6.99 0.69
C VAL A 11 -10.09 -6.07 1.58
N LEU A 12 -10.13 -6.30 2.90
CA LEU A 12 -9.36 -5.53 3.87
C LEU A 12 -7.85 -5.64 3.62
N SER A 13 -7.36 -6.83 3.25
CA SER A 13 -5.93 -7.01 2.92
C SER A 13 -5.49 -6.10 1.77
N VAL A 14 -6.30 -6.01 0.71
CA VAL A 14 -6.06 -5.16 -0.46
C VAL A 14 -6.05 -3.70 -0.06
N LEU A 15 -7.04 -3.24 0.71
CA LEU A 15 -7.12 -1.86 1.16
C LEU A 15 -5.91 -1.45 2.00
N LEU A 16 -5.49 -2.30 2.94
CA LEU A 16 -4.34 -2.02 3.81
C LEU A 16 -3.03 -1.95 3.02
N MET A 17 -2.81 -2.89 2.09
CA MET A 17 -1.60 -2.91 1.27
C MET A 17 -1.55 -1.74 0.29
N VAL A 18 -2.68 -1.39 -0.35
CA VAL A 18 -2.75 -0.24 -1.26
C VAL A 18 -2.52 1.06 -0.49
N TYR A 19 -3.15 1.22 0.66
CA TYR A 19 -2.93 2.37 1.54
C TYR A 19 -1.44 2.48 1.93
N ALA A 20 -0.86 1.40 2.46
CA ALA A 20 0.52 1.41 2.89
C ALA A 20 1.50 1.66 1.73
N GLY A 21 1.29 1.04 0.58
CA GLY A 21 2.11 1.27 -0.62
C GLY A 21 2.12 2.73 -1.04
N ASN A 22 0.96 3.40 -1.04
CA ASN A 22 0.87 4.82 -1.37
C ASN A 22 1.55 5.72 -0.34
N VAL A 23 1.40 5.42 0.95
CA VAL A 23 2.10 6.12 2.02
C VAL A 23 3.62 6.02 1.85
N MET A 24 4.14 4.82 1.58
CA MET A 24 5.57 4.58 1.44
C MET A 24 6.15 5.27 0.20
N MET A 25 5.40 5.28 -0.91
CA MET A 25 5.78 6.00 -2.12
C MET A 25 5.81 7.52 -1.91
N GLU A 26 4.84 8.09 -1.20
CA GLU A 26 4.88 9.52 -0.88
C GLU A 26 5.99 9.84 0.12
N ALA A 27 6.26 8.96 1.09
CA ALA A 27 7.39 9.09 2.01
C ALA A 27 8.73 9.10 1.26
N LEU A 28 8.93 8.18 0.31
CA LEU A 28 10.09 8.16 -0.60
C LEU A 28 10.20 9.42 -1.45
N ARG A 29 9.07 9.89 -2.01
CA ARG A 29 9.03 11.13 -2.79
C ARG A 29 9.43 12.33 -1.93
N ARG A 30 8.94 12.40 -0.70
CA ARG A 30 9.23 13.49 0.22
C ARG A 30 10.68 13.47 0.68
N ASP A 31 11.21 12.28 0.95
CA ASP A 31 12.62 12.07 1.31
C ASP A 31 13.56 12.63 0.22
N ARG A 32 13.23 12.41 -1.05
CA ARG A 32 13.96 12.97 -2.21
C ARG A 32 13.81 14.48 -2.36
N LEU A 33 12.63 15.04 -2.08
CA LEU A 33 12.36 16.48 -2.22
C LEU A 33 12.99 17.32 -1.10
N ASP A 34 13.15 16.74 0.09
CA ASP A 34 13.71 17.40 1.26
C ASP A 34 14.72 16.46 1.94
N PRO A 35 15.92 16.30 1.35
CA PRO A 35 16.92 15.34 1.83
C PRO A 35 17.40 15.62 3.27
N HIS A 36 17.37 16.89 3.69
CA HIS A 36 17.81 17.32 5.02
C HIS A 36 16.72 17.23 6.09
N GLY A 37 15.47 16.95 5.70
CA GLY A 37 14.36 16.77 6.63
C GLY A 37 13.90 18.07 7.31
N ILE A 38 14.11 19.23 6.66
CA ILE A 38 13.77 20.54 7.23
C ILE A 38 12.24 20.67 7.39
N ASN A 39 11.49 20.16 6.41
CA ASN A 39 10.03 20.25 6.31
C ASN A 39 9.38 18.86 6.23
N SER A 40 10.08 17.83 6.69
CA SER A 40 9.65 16.43 6.56
C SER A 40 9.71 15.73 7.92
N PRO A 41 8.76 14.83 8.22
CA PRO A 41 8.80 14.08 9.47
C PRO A 41 10.11 13.31 9.62
N MET A 42 10.84 13.54 10.71
CA MET A 42 12.15 12.90 10.94
C MET A 42 12.09 11.38 10.99
N ILE A 43 10.92 10.80 11.31
CA ILE A 43 10.73 9.35 11.30
C ILE A 43 11.02 8.74 9.92
N ILE A 44 10.76 9.45 8.82
CA ILE A 44 10.98 8.96 7.45
C ILE A 44 12.48 8.83 7.15
N LYS A 45 13.32 9.64 7.81
CA LYS A 45 14.77 9.71 7.62
C LYS A 45 15.53 8.62 8.35
N HIS A 46 14.87 7.91 9.27
CA HIS A 46 15.53 6.87 10.05
C HIS A 46 15.91 5.68 9.14
N PRO A 47 17.10 5.07 9.29
CA PRO A 47 17.51 3.93 8.44
C PRO A 47 16.53 2.75 8.45
N VAL A 48 15.87 2.52 9.58
CA VAL A 48 14.83 1.49 9.69
C VAL A 48 13.63 1.80 8.77
N SER A 49 13.30 3.07 8.55
CA SER A 49 12.22 3.47 7.66
C SER A 49 12.50 3.11 6.21
N ALA A 50 13.77 3.10 5.79
CA ALA A 50 14.15 2.58 4.48
C ALA A 50 13.80 1.08 4.35
N LEU A 51 14.00 0.28 5.40
CA LEU A 51 13.60 -1.14 5.39
C LEU A 51 12.09 -1.31 5.20
N PHE A 52 11.27 -0.52 5.90
CA PHE A 52 9.82 -0.53 5.73
C PHE A 52 9.40 -0.10 4.30
N MET A 53 10.07 0.90 3.73
CA MET A 53 9.83 1.32 2.34
C MET A 53 10.17 0.20 1.35
N PHE A 54 11.33 -0.45 1.50
CA PHE A 54 11.70 -1.59 0.65
C PHE A 54 10.74 -2.78 0.81
N ALA A 55 10.35 -3.11 2.04
CA ALA A 55 9.39 -4.18 2.32
C ALA A 55 8.00 -3.91 1.75
N SER A 56 7.66 -2.64 1.50
CA SER A 56 6.37 -2.25 0.90
C SER A 56 6.33 -2.36 -0.63
N ILE A 57 7.46 -2.59 -1.31
CA ILE A 57 7.52 -2.67 -2.78
C ILE A 57 6.52 -3.68 -3.35
N PRO A 58 6.37 -4.91 -2.79
CA PRO A 58 5.41 -5.86 -3.35
C PRO A 58 3.95 -5.40 -3.20
N CYS A 59 3.64 -4.43 -2.32
CA CYS A 59 2.29 -3.86 -2.21
C CYS A 59 1.83 -3.17 -3.50
N ALA A 60 2.73 -2.82 -4.42
CA ALA A 60 2.39 -2.24 -5.71
C ALA A 60 1.79 -3.26 -6.71
N ILE A 61 2.03 -4.55 -6.51
CA ILE A 61 1.67 -5.61 -7.48
C ILE A 61 0.85 -6.72 -6.80
N TRP A 62 1.22 -7.10 -5.58
CA TRP A 62 0.62 -8.21 -4.85
C TRP A 62 -0.90 -8.11 -4.70
N PRO A 63 -1.52 -6.96 -4.38
CA PRO A 63 -2.97 -6.88 -4.28
C PRO A 63 -3.70 -7.25 -5.58
N ALA A 64 -3.12 -6.91 -6.73
CA ALA A 64 -3.67 -7.27 -8.03
C ALA A 64 -3.48 -8.77 -8.35
N VAL A 65 -2.30 -9.32 -8.02
CA VAL A 65 -2.05 -10.76 -8.11
C VAL A 65 -3.05 -11.52 -7.23
N TYR A 66 -3.22 -11.08 -5.98
CA TYR A 66 -4.12 -11.68 -5.02
C TYR A 66 -5.57 -11.69 -5.52
N ILE A 67 -6.08 -10.59 -6.07
CA ILE A 67 -7.40 -10.56 -6.72
C ILE A 67 -7.45 -11.51 -7.92
N GLY A 68 -6.40 -11.54 -8.73
CA GLY A 68 -6.29 -12.41 -9.90
C GLY A 68 -6.28 -13.91 -9.58
N LEU A 69 -5.82 -14.30 -8.37
CA LEU A 69 -5.87 -15.70 -7.92
C LEU A 69 -7.29 -16.22 -7.73
N TYR A 70 -8.26 -15.36 -7.40
CA TYR A 70 -9.68 -15.76 -7.32
C TYR A 70 -10.41 -15.49 -8.63
N SER A 71 -10.21 -14.32 -9.22
CA SER A 71 -11.07 -13.84 -10.31
C SER A 71 -10.46 -13.98 -11.71
N GLY A 72 -9.31 -14.62 -11.82
CA GLY A 72 -8.56 -14.83 -13.06
C GLY A 72 -7.62 -13.67 -13.43
N TRP A 73 -6.70 -13.93 -14.36
CA TRP A 73 -5.61 -13.00 -14.71
C TRP A 73 -6.11 -11.65 -15.26
N VAL A 74 -7.21 -11.64 -16.03
CA VAL A 74 -7.82 -10.40 -16.56
C VAL A 74 -8.29 -9.51 -15.41
N ALA A 75 -8.90 -10.09 -14.38
CA ALA A 75 -9.32 -9.38 -13.19
C ALA A 75 -8.13 -8.80 -12.42
N GLY A 76 -7.01 -9.54 -12.36
CA GLY A 76 -5.75 -9.06 -11.81
C GLY A 76 -5.25 -7.81 -12.56
N VAL A 77 -5.18 -7.85 -13.89
CA VAL A 77 -4.73 -6.68 -14.69
C VAL A 77 -5.66 -5.48 -14.52
N VAL A 78 -6.97 -5.69 -14.59
CA VAL A 78 -7.97 -4.62 -14.42
C VAL A 78 -7.88 -4.02 -13.01
N SER A 79 -7.81 -4.86 -11.98
CA SER A 79 -7.67 -4.39 -10.60
C SER A 79 -6.37 -3.64 -10.37
N TRP A 80 -5.26 -4.05 -10.97
CA TRP A 80 -4.00 -3.30 -10.87
C TRP A 80 -4.17 -1.85 -11.33
N VAL A 81 -4.76 -1.62 -12.50
CA VAL A 81 -5.01 -0.27 -13.02
C VAL A 81 -5.94 0.52 -12.09
N VAL A 82 -7.05 -0.10 -11.67
CA VAL A 82 -8.03 0.54 -10.77
C VAL A 82 -7.41 0.90 -9.42
N LEU A 83 -6.62 0.01 -8.83
CA LEU A 83 -6.00 0.22 -7.51
C LEU A 83 -4.91 1.31 -7.56
N GLN A 84 -4.19 1.46 -8.67
CA GLN A 84 -3.24 2.56 -8.84
C GLN A 84 -3.94 3.92 -8.92
N LEU A 85 -5.05 4.00 -9.67
CA LEU A 85 -5.87 5.21 -9.76
C LEU A 85 -6.53 5.54 -8.41
N ALA A 86 -7.15 4.54 -7.78
CA ALA A 86 -7.76 4.67 -6.46
C ALA A 86 -6.71 5.07 -5.42
N GLY A 87 -5.52 4.47 -5.46
CA GLY A 87 -4.39 4.81 -4.61
C GLY A 87 -4.03 6.29 -4.69
N ALA A 88 -3.82 6.81 -5.91
CA ALA A 88 -3.54 8.22 -6.12
C ALA A 88 -4.65 9.14 -5.56
N LEU A 89 -5.91 8.76 -5.76
CA LEU A 89 -7.05 9.50 -5.21
C LEU A 89 -7.08 9.46 -3.68
N THR A 90 -6.79 8.31 -3.06
CA THR A 90 -6.74 8.17 -1.60
C THR A 90 -5.62 9.00 -0.98
N THR A 91 -4.45 9.09 -1.61
CA THR A 91 -3.35 9.97 -1.18
C THR A 91 -3.79 11.43 -1.12
N ILE A 92 -4.60 11.88 -2.09
CA ILE A 92 -5.15 13.23 -2.13
C ILE A 92 -6.25 13.40 -1.07
N ALA A 93 -7.23 12.50 -1.05
CA ALA A 93 -8.40 12.59 -0.19
C ALA A 93 -8.06 12.52 1.31
N LEU A 94 -7.13 11.64 1.68
CA LEU A 94 -6.67 11.48 3.07
C LEU A 94 -5.59 12.49 3.45
N GLY A 95 -5.13 13.32 2.51
CA GLY A 95 -4.08 14.30 2.78
C GLY A 95 -2.79 13.63 3.25
N ILE A 96 -2.40 12.50 2.65
CA ILE A 96 -1.14 11.78 2.92
C ILE A 96 0.01 12.63 2.38
N ARG A 97 0.23 13.83 2.94
CA ARG A 97 1.22 14.83 2.54
C ARG A 97 1.56 15.71 3.74
N GLY A 98 2.72 16.36 3.68
CA GLY A 98 3.12 17.38 4.65
C GLY A 98 3.29 16.82 6.08
N PRO A 99 2.84 17.55 7.13
CA PRO A 99 3.15 17.21 8.52
C PRO A 99 2.47 15.91 8.98
N LEU A 100 1.31 15.57 8.42
CA LEU A 100 0.57 14.34 8.77
C LEU A 100 1.21 13.07 8.19
N LEU A 101 2.15 13.22 7.24
CA LEU A 101 2.81 12.07 6.60
C LEU A 101 3.51 11.15 7.62
N GLY A 102 4.00 11.69 8.74
CA GLY A 102 4.64 10.90 9.79
C GLY A 102 3.65 9.94 10.47
N PHE A 103 2.43 10.40 10.75
CA PHE A 103 1.37 9.56 11.30
C PHE A 103 0.95 8.48 10.29
N HIS A 104 0.73 8.88 9.03
CA HIS A 104 0.39 7.95 7.97
C HIS A 104 1.50 6.90 7.77
N PHE A 105 2.77 7.30 7.87
CA PHE A 105 3.92 6.41 7.77
C PHE A 105 3.89 5.32 8.85
N ILE A 106 3.66 5.67 10.11
CA ILE A 106 3.53 4.71 11.21
C ILE A 106 2.35 3.76 10.95
N ALA A 107 1.19 4.32 10.58
CA ALA A 107 0.02 3.53 10.22
C ALA A 107 0.30 2.60 9.04
N GLY A 108 1.04 3.05 8.03
CA GLY A 108 1.48 2.27 6.87
C GLY A 108 2.41 1.13 7.26
N CYS A 109 3.36 1.37 8.16
CA CYS A 109 4.26 0.34 8.71
C CYS A 109 3.50 -0.78 9.42
N MET A 110 2.35 -0.48 10.03
CA MET A 110 1.48 -1.48 10.65
C MET A 110 0.52 -2.12 9.63
N ALA A 111 0.05 -1.35 8.65
CA ALA A 111 -0.96 -1.77 7.69
C ALA A 111 -0.43 -2.82 6.71
N TYR A 112 0.76 -2.66 6.13
CA TYR A 112 1.22 -3.65 5.14
C TYR A 112 1.53 -5.03 5.74
N PRO A 113 2.12 -5.20 6.95
CA PRO A 113 2.30 -6.53 7.52
C PRO A 113 0.98 -7.22 7.80
N ILE A 114 -0.01 -6.49 8.33
CA ILE A 114 -1.37 -7.00 8.54
C ILE A 114 -2.00 -7.37 7.20
N GLY A 115 -1.86 -6.51 6.20
CA GLY A 115 -2.36 -6.74 4.85
C GLY A 115 -1.77 -8.02 4.23
N TYR A 116 -0.45 -8.20 4.31
CA TYR A 116 0.17 -9.44 3.84
C TYR A 116 -0.35 -10.64 4.60
N TYR A 117 -0.35 -10.60 5.93
CA TYR A 117 -0.85 -11.70 6.75
C TYR A 117 -2.27 -12.11 6.35
N LEU A 118 -3.18 -11.15 6.22
CA LEU A 118 -4.56 -11.40 5.79
C LEU A 118 -4.65 -11.96 4.37
N SER A 119 -3.80 -11.50 3.45
CA SER A 119 -3.80 -12.04 2.08
C SER A 119 -3.29 -13.47 2.02
N PHE A 120 -2.26 -13.81 2.80
CA PHE A 120 -1.66 -15.14 2.81
C PHE A 120 -2.55 -16.18 3.49
N THR A 121 -3.22 -15.81 4.60
CA THR A 121 -4.13 -16.74 5.31
C THR A 121 -5.42 -17.00 4.57
N ALA A 122 -5.81 -16.11 3.66
CA ALA A 122 -7.02 -16.26 2.87
C ALA A 122 -6.79 -16.92 1.51
N LEU A 123 -5.55 -17.20 1.10
CA LEU A 123 -5.23 -17.74 -0.23
C LEU A 123 -6.12 -18.93 -0.62
N PRO A 124 -6.54 -19.02 -1.89
CA PRO A 124 -7.29 -20.18 -2.37
C PRO A 124 -6.37 -21.41 -2.29
N VAL A 125 -6.79 -22.43 -1.53
CA VAL A 125 -6.14 -23.73 -1.39
C VAL A 125 -6.75 -24.73 -2.35
#